data_AF-A0A9E4M699-F1
#
_entry.id   AF-A0A9E4M699-F1
#
_cell.length_a   1.000
_cell.length_b   1.000
_cell.length_c   1.000
_cell.angle_alpha   90.00
_cell.angle_beta   90.00
_cell.angle_gamma   90.00
#
_symmetry.space_group_name_H-M   'P 1'
#
loop_
_entity.id
_entity.type
_entity.pdbx_description
1 polymer ?
#
loop_
_entity_poly.entity_id
_entity_poly.type
_entity_poly.pdbx_seq_one_letter_code
_entity_poly.pdbx_strand_id
1 'polypeptide(L)'
;MSESSGPHDAASFFAAVKACDHQAVRACLKADPALVSATDESSFDAPAVILAAGRGDRGMIDLLLSCGADIDQRSGWWAGGFTALNSGHPRDLHRDGLADFLIDRGATIDAHSAAGLGRLERLRELVAADPAVVHEPGGDGLRPLHYAASPEIAAFLLDRGAEIDARDVDHHGTAAQWNVLDRPQVSRFLVERGAAADLFLRVPLGDAAAVGAAVEADPAILEALSEHGSAPGGHVHEYTVAGRTGATPLMVACRWAEPEMVDLLLALGARVEAAPRGVTALHYAAWGGRAENARRLVDAGAP
;
A
#
# COMPACT_ATOMS: atom_id res chain seq x y z
N MET A 1 -19.71 18.25 -31.79
CA MET A 1 -21.13 17.88 -31.56
C MET A 1 -21.17 17.24 -30.20
N SER A 2 -21.73 17.92 -29.21
CA SER A 2 -21.87 17.40 -27.85
C SER A 2 -22.94 16.32 -27.87
N GLU A 3 -22.54 15.06 -27.72
CA GLU A 3 -23.50 14.02 -27.38
C GLU A 3 -24.07 14.37 -26.01
N SER A 4 -25.39 14.58 -25.98
CA SER A 4 -26.16 14.71 -24.76
C SER A 4 -26.08 13.39 -24.01
N SER A 5 -25.18 13.30 -23.04
CA SER A 5 -25.09 12.24 -22.02
C SER A 5 -26.47 12.02 -21.39
N GLY A 6 -27.15 10.94 -21.79
CA GLY A 6 -28.44 10.54 -21.21
C GLY A 6 -28.27 10.03 -19.78
N PRO A 7 -29.35 9.95 -18.97
CA PRO A 7 -29.28 9.58 -17.55
C PRO A 7 -28.83 8.13 -17.25
N HIS A 8 -28.48 7.35 -18.27
CA HIS A 8 -28.11 5.93 -18.19
C HIS A 8 -26.84 5.62 -19.00
N ASP A 9 -25.96 6.60 -19.21
CA ASP A 9 -24.66 6.38 -19.82
C ASP A 9 -23.62 5.84 -18.81
N ALA A 10 -22.43 5.48 -19.30
CA ALA A 10 -21.35 4.96 -18.47
C ALA A 10 -20.96 5.93 -17.33
N ALA A 11 -20.94 7.24 -17.60
CA ALA A 11 -20.62 8.24 -16.59
C ALA A 11 -21.64 8.24 -15.44
N SER A 12 -22.94 8.21 -15.77
CA SER A 12 -24.02 8.14 -14.78
C SER A 12 -24.02 6.83 -13.99
N PHE A 13 -23.73 5.70 -14.67
CA PHE A 13 -23.58 4.40 -14.04
C PHE A 13 -22.44 4.38 -13.01
N PHE A 14 -21.24 4.85 -13.38
CA PHE A 14 -20.12 4.88 -12.44
C PHE A 14 -20.28 5.92 -11.34
N ALA A 15 -20.96 7.04 -11.59
CA ALA A 15 -21.34 7.97 -10.54
C ALA A 15 -22.26 7.31 -9.50
N ALA A 16 -23.25 6.51 -9.95
CA ALA A 16 -24.14 5.77 -9.08
C ALA A 16 -23.41 4.68 -8.26
N VAL A 17 -22.51 3.92 -8.89
CA VAL A 17 -21.65 2.94 -8.19
C VAL A 17 -20.82 3.63 -7.11
N LYS A 18 -20.18 4.76 -7.44
CA LYS A 18 -19.38 5.55 -6.49
C LYS A 18 -20.21 6.17 -5.37
N ALA A 19 -21.50 6.44 -5.60
CA ALA A 19 -22.43 6.93 -4.60
C ALA A 19 -23.08 5.83 -3.76
N CYS A 20 -22.78 4.54 -4.03
CA CYS A 20 -23.48 3.39 -3.46
C CYS A 20 -25.01 3.43 -3.71
N ASP A 21 -25.45 3.96 -4.85
CA ASP A 21 -26.87 4.04 -5.22
C ASP A 21 -27.29 2.80 -6.02
N HIS A 22 -27.80 1.79 -5.30
CA HIS A 22 -28.19 0.50 -5.88
C HIS A 22 -29.38 0.64 -6.83
N GLN A 23 -30.26 1.62 -6.61
CA GLN A 23 -31.46 1.81 -7.43
C GLN A 23 -31.08 2.44 -8.77
N ALA A 24 -30.23 3.46 -8.75
CA ALA A 24 -29.72 4.08 -9.97
C ALA A 24 -28.88 3.09 -10.79
N VAL A 25 -28.04 2.27 -10.15
CA VAL A 25 -27.28 1.21 -10.84
C VAL A 25 -28.21 0.19 -11.50
N ARG A 26 -29.26 -0.28 -10.80
CA ARG A 26 -30.27 -1.17 -11.42
C ARG A 26 -30.96 -0.53 -12.61
N ALA A 27 -31.28 0.77 -12.54
CA ALA A 27 -31.91 1.49 -13.64
C ALA A 27 -30.98 1.57 -14.86
N CYS A 28 -29.70 1.87 -14.65
CA CYS A 28 -28.70 1.92 -15.71
C CYS A 28 -28.50 0.55 -16.36
N LEU A 29 -28.31 -0.52 -15.57
CA LEU A 29 -28.12 -1.89 -16.10
C LEU A 29 -29.36 -2.44 -16.81
N LYS A 30 -30.56 -1.99 -16.43
CA LYS A 30 -31.80 -2.33 -17.14
C LYS A 30 -31.89 -1.62 -18.50
N ALA A 31 -31.42 -0.38 -18.58
CA ALA A 31 -31.40 0.40 -19.81
C ALA A 31 -30.32 -0.09 -20.78
N ASP A 32 -29.13 -0.41 -20.25
CA ASP A 32 -28.00 -0.95 -20.99
C ASP A 32 -27.24 -2.00 -20.16
N PRO A 33 -27.50 -3.31 -20.39
CA PRO A 33 -26.80 -4.39 -19.70
C PRO A 33 -25.29 -4.44 -19.98
N ALA A 34 -24.80 -3.86 -21.09
CA ALA A 34 -23.38 -3.90 -21.44
C ALA A 34 -22.52 -3.09 -20.47
N LEU A 35 -23.12 -2.15 -19.74
CA LEU A 35 -22.45 -1.36 -18.71
C LEU A 35 -21.83 -2.20 -17.59
N VAL A 36 -22.32 -3.43 -17.37
CA VAL A 36 -21.77 -4.32 -16.33
C VAL A 36 -20.30 -4.68 -16.57
N SER A 37 -19.86 -4.69 -17.83
CA SER A 37 -18.48 -4.99 -18.24
C SER A 37 -17.66 -3.74 -18.56
N ALA A 38 -18.27 -2.55 -18.44
CA ALA A 38 -17.58 -1.30 -18.67
C ALA A 38 -16.54 -1.01 -17.56
N THR A 39 -15.64 -0.09 -17.84
CA THR A 39 -14.59 0.37 -16.94
C THR A 39 -14.65 1.88 -16.73
N ASP A 40 -14.27 2.34 -15.54
CA ASP A 40 -14.21 3.77 -15.21
C ASP A 40 -12.81 4.32 -15.51
N GLU A 41 -12.65 5.05 -16.62
CA GLU A 41 -11.40 5.70 -17.02
C GLU A 41 -10.86 6.63 -15.91
N SER A 42 -11.77 7.27 -15.14
CA SER A 42 -11.39 8.16 -14.04
C SER A 42 -10.83 7.43 -12.82
N SER A 43 -10.95 6.10 -12.78
CA SER A 43 -10.55 5.22 -11.68
C SER A 43 -9.66 4.09 -12.18
N PHE A 44 -8.68 4.40 -13.02
CA PHE A 44 -7.68 3.43 -13.53
C PHE A 44 -8.30 2.29 -14.35
N ASP A 45 -9.34 2.60 -15.13
CA ASP A 45 -10.14 1.62 -15.87
C ASP A 45 -10.68 0.52 -14.95
N ALA A 46 -11.08 0.88 -13.73
CA ALA A 46 -11.65 -0.08 -12.78
C ALA A 46 -13.05 -0.53 -13.24
N PRO A 47 -13.33 -1.84 -13.29
CA PRO A 47 -14.68 -2.36 -13.37
C PRO A 47 -15.51 -1.95 -12.14
N ALA A 48 -16.83 -1.90 -12.30
CA ALA A 48 -17.74 -1.51 -11.22
C ALA A 48 -17.60 -2.37 -9.96
N VAL A 49 -17.27 -3.66 -10.11
CA VAL A 49 -17.09 -4.58 -8.98
C VAL A 49 -15.90 -4.20 -8.09
N ILE A 50 -14.82 -3.66 -8.68
CA ILE A 50 -13.66 -3.16 -7.93
C ILE A 50 -14.02 -1.91 -7.13
N LEU A 51 -14.78 -0.99 -7.74
CA LEU A 51 -15.24 0.23 -7.06
C LEU A 51 -16.17 -0.09 -5.88
N ALA A 52 -17.05 -1.08 -6.06
CA ALA A 52 -17.92 -1.57 -5.00
C ALA A 52 -17.11 -2.26 -3.88
N ALA A 53 -16.11 -3.07 -4.24
CA ALA A 53 -15.19 -3.72 -3.30
C ALA A 53 -14.38 -2.70 -2.47
N GLY A 54 -13.78 -1.68 -3.09
CA GLY A 54 -13.06 -0.62 -2.37
C GLY A 54 -13.93 0.13 -1.35
N ARG A 55 -15.25 0.16 -1.56
CA ARG A 55 -16.24 0.73 -0.63
C ARG A 55 -16.77 -0.27 0.39
N GLY A 56 -16.51 -1.57 0.21
CA GLY A 56 -17.08 -2.64 1.04
C GLY A 56 -18.59 -2.82 0.83
N ASP A 57 -19.15 -2.35 -0.30
CA ASP A 57 -20.58 -2.41 -0.57
C ASP A 57 -20.98 -3.79 -1.09
N ARG A 58 -21.23 -4.70 -0.15
CA ARG A 58 -21.63 -6.08 -0.41
C ARG A 58 -22.90 -6.19 -1.27
N GLY A 59 -23.88 -5.32 -1.05
CA GLY A 59 -25.13 -5.36 -1.82
C GLY A 59 -24.94 -4.88 -3.26
N MET A 60 -24.06 -3.90 -3.49
CA MET A 60 -23.67 -3.50 -4.84
C MET A 60 -22.88 -4.61 -5.55
N ILE A 61 -21.95 -5.28 -4.86
CA ILE A 61 -21.25 -6.44 -5.40
C ILE A 61 -22.24 -7.51 -5.85
N ASP A 62 -23.19 -7.90 -4.98
CA ASP A 62 -24.23 -8.88 -5.31
C ASP A 62 -25.07 -8.47 -6.52
N LEU A 63 -25.46 -7.19 -6.59
CA LEU A 63 -26.18 -6.65 -7.73
C LEU A 63 -25.38 -6.81 -9.02
N LEU A 64 -24.12 -6.36 -9.04
CA LEU A 64 -23.26 -6.41 -10.22
C LEU A 64 -23.02 -7.85 -10.68
N LEU A 65 -22.73 -8.77 -9.76
CA LEU A 65 -22.56 -10.19 -10.07
C LEU A 65 -23.85 -10.82 -10.61
N SER A 66 -25.01 -10.45 -10.04
CA SER A 66 -26.32 -10.92 -10.56
C SER A 66 -26.61 -10.43 -11.98
N CYS A 67 -25.95 -9.35 -12.41
CA CYS A 67 -26.01 -8.80 -13.76
C CYS A 67 -24.88 -9.31 -14.67
N GLY A 68 -24.02 -10.22 -14.20
CA GLY A 68 -22.97 -10.83 -15.01
C GLY A 68 -21.61 -10.13 -14.95
N ALA A 69 -21.35 -9.30 -13.93
CA ALA A 69 -20.00 -8.78 -13.70
C ALA A 69 -19.01 -9.94 -13.45
N ASP A 70 -17.82 -9.84 -14.05
CA ASP A 70 -16.70 -10.74 -13.77
C ASP A 70 -15.98 -10.26 -12.50
N ILE A 71 -16.00 -11.10 -11.46
CA ILE A 71 -15.42 -10.79 -10.14
C ILE A 71 -13.89 -10.66 -10.18
N ASP A 72 -13.25 -11.33 -11.15
CA ASP A 72 -11.79 -11.35 -11.32
C ASP A 72 -11.31 -10.39 -12.42
N GLN A 73 -12.22 -9.60 -13.02
CA GLN A 73 -11.86 -8.61 -14.02
C GLN A 73 -10.86 -7.61 -13.43
N ARG A 74 -9.75 -7.42 -14.14
CA ARG A 74 -8.68 -6.52 -13.72
C ARG A 74 -8.93 -5.09 -14.20
N SER A 75 -8.53 -4.11 -13.39
CA SER A 75 -8.42 -2.73 -13.86
C SER A 75 -7.30 -2.56 -14.89
N GLY A 76 -7.32 -1.46 -15.65
CA GLY A 76 -6.35 -1.13 -16.70
C GLY A 76 -5.12 -0.36 -16.22
N TRP A 77 -4.82 -0.37 -14.91
CA TRP A 77 -3.69 0.36 -14.35
C TRP A 77 -2.35 -0.09 -14.97
N TRP A 78 -1.55 0.89 -15.43
CA TRP A 78 -0.35 0.65 -16.24
C TRP A 78 0.72 -0.16 -15.51
N ALA A 79 0.84 0.02 -14.19
CA ALA A 79 1.82 -0.69 -13.37
C ALA A 79 1.36 -2.10 -12.98
N GLY A 80 0.10 -2.46 -13.29
CA GLY A 80 -0.51 -3.73 -12.95
C GLY A 80 -1.94 -3.52 -12.44
N GLY A 81 -2.91 -4.14 -13.12
CA GLY A 81 -4.33 -4.03 -12.75
C GLY A 81 -4.66 -4.65 -11.39
N PHE A 82 -5.70 -4.15 -10.74
CA PHE A 82 -6.23 -4.72 -9.50
C PHE A 82 -7.41 -5.64 -9.80
N THR A 83 -7.69 -6.63 -8.94
CA THR A 83 -8.95 -7.38 -8.92
C THR A 83 -9.81 -6.91 -7.75
N ALA A 84 -11.07 -7.34 -7.64
CA ALA A 84 -11.90 -7.05 -6.47
C ALA A 84 -11.30 -7.61 -5.17
N LEU A 85 -10.64 -8.77 -5.22
CA LEU A 85 -10.00 -9.39 -4.05
C LEU A 85 -8.70 -8.68 -3.64
N ASN A 86 -7.97 -8.15 -4.62
CA ASN A 86 -6.70 -7.44 -4.43
C ASN A 86 -6.84 -5.92 -4.68
N SER A 87 -8.01 -5.33 -4.43
CA SER A 87 -8.26 -3.90 -4.67
C SER A 87 -7.73 -3.07 -3.50
N GLY A 88 -6.54 -2.50 -3.63
CA GLY A 88 -5.97 -1.57 -2.66
C GLY A 88 -4.61 -1.99 -2.11
N HIS A 89 -4.16 -1.29 -1.07
CA HIS A 89 -2.88 -1.58 -0.42
C HIS A 89 -2.95 -2.98 0.22
N PRO A 90 -1.85 -3.74 0.29
CA PRO A 90 -1.79 -5.02 1.00
C PRO A 90 -2.37 -5.06 2.43
N ARG A 91 -2.59 -3.90 3.06
CA ARG A 91 -3.15 -3.74 4.41
C ARG A 91 -4.68 -3.82 4.42
N ASP A 92 -5.33 -3.54 3.29
CA ASP A 92 -6.78 -3.43 3.16
C ASP A 92 -7.46 -4.78 2.92
N LEU A 93 -6.69 -5.84 2.64
CA LEU A 93 -7.20 -7.19 2.34
C LEU A 93 -8.04 -7.82 3.47
N HIS A 94 -7.84 -7.42 4.72
CA HIS A 94 -8.59 -7.96 5.87
C HIS A 94 -9.81 -7.12 6.26
N ARG A 95 -10.12 -6.05 5.53
CA ARG A 95 -11.17 -5.11 5.93
C ARG A 95 -12.53 -5.81 6.04
N ASP A 96 -13.06 -5.85 7.27
CA ASP A 96 -14.41 -6.27 7.62
C ASP A 96 -14.88 -7.62 7.04
N GLY A 97 -13.97 -8.57 6.78
CA GLY A 97 -14.30 -9.87 6.19
C GLY A 97 -14.78 -9.80 4.73
N LEU A 98 -14.48 -8.71 4.01
CA LEU A 98 -14.83 -8.56 2.60
C LEU A 98 -14.16 -9.61 1.70
N ALA A 99 -12.91 -9.98 2.01
CA ALA A 99 -12.18 -11.00 1.23
C ALA A 99 -12.91 -12.35 1.24
N ASP A 100 -13.35 -12.82 2.41
CA ASP A 100 -14.10 -14.08 2.50
C ASP A 100 -15.44 -13.98 1.76
N PHE A 101 -16.13 -12.83 1.86
CA PHE A 101 -17.36 -12.57 1.12
C PHE A 101 -17.18 -12.65 -0.41
N LEU A 102 -16.05 -12.14 -0.93
CA LEU A 102 -15.70 -12.20 -2.36
C LEU A 102 -15.32 -13.62 -2.78
N ILE A 103 -14.55 -14.33 -1.94
CA ILE A 103 -14.17 -15.74 -2.18
C ILE A 103 -15.40 -16.64 -2.22
N ASP A 104 -16.37 -16.42 -1.34
CA ASP A 104 -17.66 -17.14 -1.34
C ASP A 104 -18.48 -16.89 -2.63
N ARG A 105 -18.16 -15.82 -3.37
CA ARG A 105 -18.75 -15.47 -4.67
C ARG A 105 -17.91 -15.91 -5.87
N GLY A 106 -16.84 -16.65 -5.62
CA GLY A 106 -15.99 -17.22 -6.66
C GLY A 106 -14.78 -16.37 -7.03
N ALA A 107 -14.42 -15.35 -6.24
CA ALA A 107 -13.17 -14.63 -6.46
C ALA A 107 -11.97 -15.58 -6.35
N THR A 108 -11.06 -15.51 -7.32
CA THR A 108 -9.91 -16.41 -7.39
C THR A 108 -8.87 -16.03 -6.34
N ILE A 109 -8.47 -17.02 -5.52
CA ILE A 109 -7.32 -16.88 -4.62
C ILE A 109 -6.03 -17.19 -5.40
N ASP A 110 -5.36 -16.13 -5.84
CA ASP A 110 -4.01 -16.14 -6.44
C ASP A 110 -2.89 -16.09 -5.38
N ALA A 111 -1.63 -16.07 -5.82
CA ALA A 111 -0.48 -16.08 -4.90
C ALA A 111 -0.40 -14.81 -4.03
N HIS A 112 -0.80 -13.65 -4.57
CA HIS A 112 -0.81 -12.37 -3.89
C HIS A 112 -1.83 -12.35 -2.76
N SER A 113 -3.08 -12.69 -3.06
CA SER A 113 -4.16 -12.77 -2.08
C SER A 113 -3.92 -13.90 -1.08
N ALA A 114 -3.38 -15.05 -1.49
CA ALA A 114 -3.02 -16.11 -0.54
C ALA A 114 -1.96 -15.65 0.47
N ALA A 115 -0.92 -14.94 0.01
CA ALA A 115 0.12 -14.37 0.88
C ALA A 115 -0.45 -13.29 1.82
N GLY A 116 -1.30 -12.41 1.29
CA GLY A 116 -1.91 -11.31 2.03
C GLY A 116 -3.00 -11.71 3.02
N LEU A 117 -3.74 -12.77 2.71
CA LEU A 117 -4.81 -13.29 3.58
C LEU A 117 -4.31 -14.30 4.62
N GLY A 118 -3.01 -14.59 4.64
CA GLY A 118 -2.45 -15.57 5.59
C GLY A 118 -2.71 -17.03 5.21
N ARG A 119 -3.14 -17.31 3.96
CA ARG A 119 -3.57 -18.64 3.51
C ARG A 119 -2.38 -19.48 3.04
N LEU A 120 -1.47 -19.79 3.95
CA LEU A 120 -0.20 -20.46 3.64
C LEU A 120 -0.35 -21.79 2.90
N GLU A 121 -1.31 -22.64 3.27
CA GLU A 121 -1.52 -23.91 2.55
C GLU A 121 -1.95 -23.67 1.09
N ARG A 122 -2.84 -22.71 0.86
CA ARG A 122 -3.25 -22.35 -0.50
C ARG A 122 -2.08 -21.79 -1.30
N LEU A 123 -1.25 -20.95 -0.66
CA LEU A 123 -0.02 -20.44 -1.28
C LEU A 123 0.95 -21.58 -1.64
N ARG A 124 1.08 -22.60 -0.79
CA ARG A 124 1.90 -23.78 -1.06
C ARG A 124 1.41 -24.56 -2.27
N GLU A 125 0.10 -24.76 -2.40
CA GLU A 125 -0.50 -25.43 -3.56
C GLU A 125 -0.23 -24.67 -4.86
N LEU A 126 -0.43 -23.35 -4.85
CA LEU A 126 -0.21 -22.48 -6.01
C LEU A 126 1.25 -22.52 -6.47
N VAL A 127 2.20 -22.35 -5.54
CA VAL A 127 3.64 -22.39 -5.83
C VAL A 127 4.12 -23.79 -6.25
N ALA A 128 3.46 -24.86 -5.78
CA ALA A 128 3.76 -26.22 -6.23
C ALA A 128 3.27 -26.50 -7.65
N ALA A 129 2.13 -25.93 -8.03
CA ALA A 129 1.59 -26.03 -9.39
C ALA A 129 2.41 -25.21 -10.39
N ASP A 130 2.83 -24.02 -10.00
CA ASP A 130 3.71 -23.16 -10.79
C ASP A 130 4.64 -22.35 -9.86
N PRO A 131 5.94 -22.69 -9.79
CA PRO A 131 6.90 -21.95 -8.98
C PRO A 131 7.09 -20.49 -9.40
N ALA A 132 6.81 -20.13 -10.65
CA ALA A 132 7.02 -18.77 -11.16
C ALA A 132 6.09 -17.75 -10.50
N VAL A 133 4.97 -18.19 -9.91
CA VAL A 133 3.98 -17.32 -9.26
C VAL A 133 4.56 -16.45 -8.14
N VAL A 134 5.71 -16.82 -7.56
CA VAL A 134 6.39 -16.00 -6.54
C VAL A 134 6.99 -14.71 -7.11
N HIS A 135 7.13 -14.60 -8.43
CA HIS A 135 7.64 -13.42 -9.14
C HIS A 135 6.57 -12.65 -9.90
N GLU A 136 5.34 -13.18 -9.98
CA GLU A 136 4.27 -12.59 -10.80
C GLU A 136 3.89 -11.17 -10.29
N PRO A 137 3.80 -10.17 -11.18
CA PRO A 137 3.38 -8.83 -10.80
C PRO A 137 1.86 -8.76 -10.59
N GLY A 138 1.45 -8.24 -9.43
CA GLY A 138 0.07 -7.97 -9.06
C GLY A 138 -0.35 -6.53 -9.38
N GLY A 139 -1.28 -5.99 -8.58
CA GLY A 139 -1.59 -4.55 -8.59
C GLY A 139 -0.34 -3.74 -8.25
N ASP A 140 -0.13 -2.60 -8.93
CA ASP A 140 1.09 -1.77 -8.83
C ASP A 140 2.41 -2.50 -9.18
N GLY A 141 2.34 -3.73 -9.70
CA GLY A 141 3.50 -4.58 -9.93
C GLY A 141 4.01 -5.26 -8.65
N LEU A 142 3.24 -5.22 -7.57
CA LEU A 142 3.56 -5.88 -6.31
C LEU A 142 3.59 -7.39 -6.50
N ARG A 143 4.69 -8.01 -6.08
CA ARG A 143 4.85 -9.49 -6.04
C ARG A 143 4.30 -10.09 -4.74
N PRO A 144 4.03 -11.41 -4.65
CA PRO A 144 3.47 -12.02 -3.44
C PRO A 144 4.22 -11.70 -2.13
N LEU A 145 5.54 -11.51 -2.17
CA LEU A 145 6.33 -11.14 -0.99
C LEU A 145 5.91 -9.79 -0.40
N HIS A 146 5.48 -8.82 -1.23
CA HIS A 146 4.96 -7.53 -0.76
C HIS A 146 3.69 -7.68 0.07
N TYR A 147 2.90 -8.71 -0.23
CA TYR A 147 1.65 -8.99 0.45
C TYR A 147 1.82 -9.83 1.72
N ALA A 148 3.00 -10.40 2.00
CA ALA A 148 3.18 -11.37 3.07
C ALA A 148 2.56 -10.93 4.41
N ALA A 149 1.57 -11.70 4.89
CA ALA A 149 0.87 -11.39 6.13
C ALA A 149 1.70 -11.69 7.40
N SER A 150 2.71 -12.55 7.28
CA SER A 150 3.53 -13.02 8.41
C SER A 150 4.97 -13.32 8.00
N PRO A 151 5.92 -13.35 8.95
CA PRO A 151 7.29 -13.82 8.71
C PRO A 151 7.34 -15.25 8.17
N GLU A 152 6.39 -16.11 8.52
CA GLU A 152 6.32 -17.48 8.02
C GLU A 152 6.01 -17.52 6.52
N ILE A 153 5.06 -16.69 6.05
CA ILE A 153 4.74 -16.57 4.63
C ILE A 153 5.91 -15.93 3.88
N ALA A 154 6.53 -14.90 4.45
CA ALA A 154 7.71 -14.28 3.87
C ALA A 154 8.87 -15.29 3.75
N ALA A 155 9.14 -16.08 4.80
CA ALA A 155 10.14 -17.15 4.78
C ALA A 155 9.85 -18.16 3.67
N PHE A 156 8.61 -18.64 3.58
CA PHE A 156 8.20 -19.57 2.55
C PHE A 156 8.44 -19.03 1.14
N LEU A 157 8.07 -17.78 0.87
CA LEU A 157 8.26 -17.16 -0.44
C LEU A 157 9.75 -17.01 -0.78
N LEU A 158 10.58 -16.57 0.17
CA LEU A 158 12.03 -16.48 0.00
C LEU A 158 12.67 -17.85 -0.27
N ASP A 159 12.27 -18.88 0.48
CA ASP A 159 12.74 -20.27 0.29
C ASP A 159 12.35 -20.84 -1.09
N ARG A 160 11.36 -20.22 -1.75
CA ARG A 160 10.91 -20.56 -3.11
C ARG A 160 11.44 -19.62 -4.19
N GLY A 161 12.38 -18.75 -3.85
CA GLY A 161 13.11 -17.92 -4.80
C GLY A 161 12.59 -16.50 -4.95
N ALA A 162 11.60 -16.07 -4.16
CA ALA A 162 11.20 -14.66 -4.16
C ALA A 162 12.41 -13.76 -3.85
N GLU A 163 12.58 -12.73 -4.66
CA GLU A 163 13.67 -11.77 -4.51
C GLU A 163 13.38 -10.80 -3.36
N ILE A 164 14.26 -10.75 -2.36
CA ILE A 164 14.05 -10.01 -1.11
C ILE A 164 13.92 -8.49 -1.32
N ASP A 165 14.68 -7.96 -2.28
CA ASP A 165 14.72 -6.54 -2.64
C ASP A 165 14.06 -6.25 -4.01
N ALA A 166 13.21 -7.15 -4.51
CA ALA A 166 12.40 -6.83 -5.68
C ALA A 166 11.52 -5.62 -5.38
N ARG A 167 11.44 -4.70 -6.35
CA ARG A 167 10.64 -3.48 -6.27
C ARG A 167 9.38 -3.64 -7.10
N ASP A 168 8.27 -3.09 -6.60
CA ASP A 168 7.07 -2.90 -7.39
C ASP A 168 7.27 -1.85 -8.50
N VAL A 169 6.34 -1.80 -9.45
CA VAL A 169 6.49 -1.04 -10.69
C VAL A 169 6.09 0.43 -10.49
N ASP A 170 5.07 0.68 -9.66
CA ASP A 170 4.56 2.04 -9.44
C ASP A 170 5.42 2.78 -8.40
N HIS A 171 5.54 2.24 -7.20
CA HIS A 171 6.12 2.96 -6.06
C HIS A 171 7.62 2.71 -5.87
N HIS A 172 8.21 1.84 -6.70
CA HIS A 172 9.59 1.38 -6.60
C HIS A 172 9.94 0.87 -5.20
N GLY A 173 8.99 0.29 -4.47
CA GLY A 173 9.13 -0.14 -3.09
C GLY A 173 9.41 -1.61 -2.93
N THR A 174 10.25 -1.99 -1.97
CA THR A 174 10.45 -3.40 -1.60
C THR A 174 9.40 -3.89 -0.62
N ALA A 175 9.25 -5.20 -0.49
CA ALA A 175 8.35 -5.81 0.50
C ALA A 175 8.61 -5.31 1.94
N ALA A 176 9.86 -5.05 2.33
CA ALA A 176 10.19 -4.51 3.64
C ALA A 176 9.68 -3.07 3.82
N GLN A 177 9.76 -2.24 2.78
CA GLN A 177 9.30 -0.84 2.83
C GLN A 177 7.77 -0.75 2.88
N TRP A 178 7.06 -1.61 2.14
CA TRP A 178 5.59 -1.67 2.16
C TRP A 178 5.02 -2.09 3.51
N ASN A 179 5.69 -3.00 4.22
CA ASN A 179 5.19 -3.58 5.45
C ASN A 179 5.62 -2.85 6.73
N VAL A 180 6.44 -1.79 6.62
CA VAL A 180 7.14 -1.21 7.78
C VAL A 180 6.21 -0.66 8.87
N LEU A 181 5.05 -0.11 8.50
CA LEU A 181 4.09 0.43 9.46
C LEU A 181 2.99 -0.58 9.82
N ASP A 182 2.47 -1.34 8.87
CA ASP A 182 1.32 -2.24 9.10
C ASP A 182 1.72 -3.59 9.67
N ARG A 183 2.84 -4.13 9.19
CA ARG A 183 3.35 -5.45 9.54
C ARG A 183 4.85 -5.36 9.86
N PRO A 184 5.27 -4.55 10.85
CA PRO A 184 6.67 -4.31 11.17
C PRO A 184 7.45 -5.60 11.46
N GLN A 185 6.79 -6.66 11.93
CA GLN A 185 7.37 -7.99 12.12
C GLN A 185 7.85 -8.62 10.81
N VAL A 186 7.16 -8.40 9.69
CA VAL A 186 7.56 -8.88 8.37
C VAL A 186 8.76 -8.08 7.89
N SER A 187 8.70 -6.75 7.98
CA SER A 187 9.83 -5.89 7.61
C SER A 187 11.08 -6.19 8.43
N ARG A 188 10.96 -6.37 9.75
CA ARG A 188 12.07 -6.77 10.61
C ARG A 188 12.67 -8.11 10.17
N PHE A 189 11.82 -9.11 9.93
CA PHE A 189 12.27 -10.41 9.44
C PHE A 189 13.03 -10.29 8.10
N LEU A 190 12.55 -9.49 7.16
CA LEU A 190 13.22 -9.28 5.88
C LEU A 190 14.59 -8.59 6.06
N VAL A 191 14.68 -7.58 6.90
CA VAL A 191 15.96 -6.91 7.22
C VAL A 191 16.94 -7.88 7.89
N GLU A 192 16.49 -8.70 8.84
CA GLU A 192 17.30 -9.76 9.46
C GLU A 192 17.77 -10.82 8.45
N ARG A 193 17.02 -11.02 7.36
CA ARG A 193 17.38 -11.89 6.22
C ARG A 193 18.24 -11.20 5.17
N GLY A 194 18.64 -9.95 5.39
CA GLY A 194 19.56 -9.20 4.53
C GLY A 194 18.90 -8.26 3.52
N ALA A 195 17.63 -7.92 3.69
CA ALA A 195 17.00 -6.87 2.88
C ALA A 195 17.72 -5.53 3.07
N ALA A 196 17.87 -4.77 2.00
CA ALA A 196 18.44 -3.43 2.08
C ALA A 196 17.55 -2.51 2.95
N ALA A 197 18.17 -1.79 3.89
CA ALA A 197 17.47 -0.97 4.86
C ALA A 197 18.10 0.42 4.98
N ASP A 198 17.35 1.44 4.57
CA ASP A 198 17.68 2.85 4.79
C ASP A 198 17.18 3.33 6.16
N LEU A 199 17.45 4.60 6.50
CA LEU A 199 16.95 5.17 7.76
C LEU A 199 15.43 5.24 7.82
N PHE A 200 14.75 5.43 6.69
CA PHE A 200 13.29 5.51 6.63
C PHE A 200 12.61 4.17 6.93
N LEU A 201 13.33 3.05 6.75
CA LEU A 201 12.93 1.73 7.21
C LEU A 201 13.37 1.48 8.68
N ARG A 202 14.62 1.76 9.03
CA ARG A 202 15.18 1.43 10.35
C ARG A 202 14.58 2.24 11.49
N VAL A 203 14.29 3.52 11.26
CA VAL A 203 13.73 4.43 12.27
C VAL A 203 12.35 3.94 12.76
N PRO A 204 11.35 3.69 11.88
CA PRO A 204 10.08 3.13 12.33
C PRO A 204 10.19 1.71 12.92
N LEU A 205 11.18 0.91 12.50
CA LEU A 205 11.43 -0.41 13.09
C LEU A 205 12.04 -0.37 14.49
N GLY A 206 12.54 0.80 14.93
CA GLY A 206 13.16 1.01 16.23
C GLY A 206 14.60 0.48 16.32
N ASP A 207 15.29 0.28 15.20
CA ASP A 207 16.65 -0.30 15.18
C ASP A 207 17.72 0.76 15.49
N ALA A 208 17.77 1.19 16.75
CA ALA A 208 18.66 2.24 17.23
C ALA A 208 20.15 1.93 16.96
N ALA A 209 20.55 0.66 17.09
CA ALA A 209 21.93 0.25 16.85
C ALA A 209 22.32 0.39 15.37
N ALA A 210 21.47 -0.09 14.44
CA ALA A 210 21.75 0.05 13.02
C ALA A 210 21.61 1.49 12.51
N VAL A 211 20.73 2.30 13.11
CA VAL A 211 20.66 3.75 12.85
C VAL A 211 21.98 4.42 13.22
N GLY A 212 22.47 4.20 14.45
CA GLY A 212 23.75 4.77 14.91
C GLY A 212 24.92 4.38 14.01
N ALA A 213 25.05 3.09 13.69
CA ALA A 213 26.12 2.59 12.83
C ALA A 213 26.07 3.16 11.40
N ALA A 214 24.86 3.34 10.84
CA ALA A 214 24.71 3.91 9.50
C ALA A 214 25.11 5.39 9.47
N VAL A 215 24.70 6.16 10.48
CA VAL A 215 25.00 7.59 10.58
C VAL A 215 26.48 7.82 10.89
N GLU A 216 27.12 6.96 11.68
CA GLU A 216 28.57 6.99 11.89
C GLU A 216 29.32 6.77 10.56
N ALA A 217 28.86 5.83 9.73
CA ALA A 217 29.46 5.55 8.43
C ALA A 217 29.23 6.68 7.41
N ASP A 218 28.06 7.31 7.43
CA ASP A 218 27.72 8.43 6.56
C ASP A 218 26.80 9.44 7.28
N PRO A 219 27.34 10.50 7.91
CA PRO A 219 26.53 11.48 8.62
C PRO A 219 25.55 12.25 7.73
N ALA A 220 25.77 12.32 6.41
CA ALA A 220 24.93 13.08 5.50
C ALA A 220 23.52 12.47 5.36
N ILE A 221 23.36 11.17 5.66
CA ILE A 221 22.06 10.49 5.58
C ILE A 221 21.03 11.03 6.58
N LEU A 222 21.44 11.76 7.62
CA LEU A 222 20.53 12.41 8.57
C LEU A 222 19.66 13.48 7.90
N GLU A 223 20.15 14.05 6.81
CA GLU A 223 19.46 15.10 6.05
C GLU A 223 18.92 14.59 4.71
N ALA A 224 18.99 13.28 4.48
CA ALA A 224 18.37 12.66 3.31
C ALA A 224 16.86 12.92 3.34
N LEU A 225 16.29 13.21 2.17
CA LEU A 225 14.86 13.44 2.01
C LEU A 225 14.21 12.23 1.35
N SER A 226 13.02 11.89 1.81
CA SER A 226 12.15 10.91 1.14
C SER A 226 11.52 11.52 -0.12
N GLU A 227 12.33 11.86 -1.13
CA GLU A 227 11.85 12.53 -2.33
C GLU A 227 11.56 11.57 -3.47
N HIS A 228 10.60 12.00 -4.30
CA HIS A 228 10.30 11.44 -5.60
C HIS A 228 11.55 11.32 -6.47
N GLY A 229 11.86 10.11 -6.90
CA GLY A 229 12.82 9.92 -8.01
C GLY A 229 12.29 10.52 -9.31
N SER A 230 13.13 10.61 -10.34
CA SER A 230 12.72 11.07 -11.68
C SER A 230 11.94 10.02 -12.49
N ALA A 231 11.71 8.82 -11.92
CA ALA A 231 10.96 7.74 -12.53
C ALA A 231 9.44 7.87 -12.28
N PRO A 232 8.58 7.42 -13.21
CA PRO A 232 7.13 7.38 -12.99
C PRO A 232 6.75 6.49 -11.79
N GLY A 233 5.74 6.94 -11.02
CA GLY A 233 5.08 6.25 -9.91
C GLY A 233 5.61 6.58 -8.48
N GLY A 234 6.86 7.03 -8.37
CA GLY A 234 7.41 7.69 -7.17
C GLY A 234 8.20 6.82 -6.20
N HIS A 235 8.34 7.28 -4.96
CA HIS A 235 9.13 6.58 -3.94
C HIS A 235 8.21 6.07 -2.83
N VAL A 236 8.26 4.77 -2.52
CA VAL A 236 7.36 4.10 -1.54
C VAL A 236 7.24 4.84 -0.21
N HIS A 237 8.32 5.42 0.31
CA HIS A 237 8.31 6.20 1.54
C HIS A 237 7.37 7.42 1.50
N GLU A 238 7.10 8.00 0.34
CA GLU A 238 6.08 9.06 0.18
C GLU A 238 4.68 8.54 0.53
N TYR A 239 4.42 7.25 0.32
CA TYR A 239 3.13 6.59 0.51
C TYR A 239 3.04 5.84 1.85
N THR A 240 4.18 5.44 2.42
CA THR A 240 4.23 4.71 3.69
C THR A 240 4.53 5.63 4.87
N VAL A 241 5.77 6.12 4.99
CA VAL A 241 6.31 6.68 6.26
C VAL A 241 6.44 8.21 6.27
N ALA A 242 6.60 8.85 5.12
CA ALA A 242 7.04 10.24 5.05
C ALA A 242 6.00 11.22 4.51
N GLY A 243 5.02 10.76 3.73
CA GLY A 243 4.10 11.66 3.03
C GLY A 243 4.77 12.42 1.88
N ARG A 244 3.97 13.13 1.07
CA ARG A 244 4.43 13.84 -0.15
C ARG A 244 5.15 15.18 0.12
N THR A 245 5.75 15.34 1.29
CA THR A 245 6.39 16.59 1.75
C THR A 245 7.92 16.52 1.77
N GLY A 246 8.51 15.34 1.52
CA GLY A 246 9.95 15.11 1.60
C GLY A 246 10.42 15.14 3.06
N ALA A 247 10.29 14.03 3.80
CA ALA A 247 10.66 13.97 5.21
C ALA A 247 12.15 13.68 5.39
N THR A 248 12.74 14.21 6.46
CA THR A 248 14.03 13.71 7.00
C THR A 248 13.79 12.51 7.93
N PRO A 249 14.82 11.70 8.24
CA PRO A 249 14.75 10.67 9.27
C PRO A 249 14.19 11.16 10.61
N LEU A 250 14.58 12.36 11.06
CA LEU A 250 14.05 12.96 12.29
C LEU A 250 12.53 13.21 12.22
N MET A 251 12.03 13.69 11.08
CA MET A 251 10.60 13.90 10.88
C MET A 251 9.81 12.59 10.92
N VAL A 252 10.35 11.54 10.29
CA VAL A 252 9.74 10.19 10.34
C VAL A 252 9.74 9.66 11.78
N ALA A 253 10.84 9.81 12.52
CA ALA A 253 10.90 9.42 13.93
C ALA A 253 9.83 10.13 14.77
N CYS A 254 9.67 11.43 14.55
CA CYS A 254 8.73 12.25 15.31
C CYS A 254 7.27 11.81 15.13
N ARG A 255 6.91 11.24 13.97
CA ARG A 255 5.57 10.72 13.72
C ARG A 255 5.38 9.28 14.17
N TRP A 256 6.36 8.41 13.94
CA TRP A 256 6.16 6.96 14.01
C TRP A 256 7.02 6.22 15.04
N ALA A 257 8.15 6.78 15.45
CA ALA A 257 9.07 6.11 16.36
C ALA A 257 8.82 6.52 17.82
N GLU A 258 9.37 5.72 18.74
CA GLU A 258 9.38 6.03 20.16
C GLU A 258 10.31 7.20 20.48
N PRO A 259 10.07 7.93 21.57
CA PRO A 259 10.80 9.16 21.89
C PRO A 259 12.32 8.99 21.95
N GLU A 260 12.82 7.84 22.38
CA GLU A 260 14.25 7.52 22.45
C GLU A 260 14.93 7.57 21.08
N MET A 261 14.21 7.24 19.99
CA MET A 261 14.74 7.36 18.63
C MET A 261 14.88 8.83 18.21
N VAL A 262 14.00 9.71 18.71
CA VAL A 262 14.10 11.15 18.49
C VAL A 262 15.36 11.70 19.18
N ASP A 263 15.58 11.32 20.45
CA ASP A 263 16.80 11.70 21.18
C ASP A 263 18.06 11.21 20.47
N LEU A 264 18.05 9.96 20.00
CA LEU A 264 19.18 9.38 19.30
C LEU A 264 19.51 10.20 18.05
N LEU A 265 18.53 10.48 17.19
CA LEU A 265 18.76 11.23 15.96
C LEU A 265 19.24 12.66 16.24
N LEU A 266 18.69 13.33 17.26
CA LEU A 266 19.16 14.64 17.70
C LEU A 266 20.60 14.59 18.23
N ALA A 267 20.93 13.59 19.05
CA ALA A 267 22.28 13.39 19.57
C ALA A 267 23.30 13.05 18.47
N LEU A 268 22.85 12.40 17.40
CA LEU A 268 23.65 12.12 16.21
C LEU A 268 23.80 13.34 15.27
N GLY A 269 23.10 14.45 15.54
CA GLY A 269 23.24 15.70 14.81
C GLY A 269 22.17 15.98 13.76
N ALA A 270 21.02 15.28 13.79
CA ALA A 270 19.89 15.62 12.94
C ALA A 270 19.41 17.06 13.19
N ARG A 271 19.16 17.81 12.12
CA ARG A 271 18.75 19.21 12.22
C ARG A 271 17.30 19.35 12.65
N VAL A 272 17.10 19.89 13.85
CA VAL A 272 15.77 20.10 14.44
C VAL A 272 14.93 21.13 13.65
N GLU A 273 15.61 22.10 13.02
CA GLU A 273 15.02 23.20 12.26
C GLU A 273 14.79 22.88 10.78
N ALA A 274 15.12 21.67 10.32
CA ALA A 274 14.88 21.25 8.95
C ALA A 274 13.40 21.43 8.59
N ALA A 275 13.16 22.05 7.43
CA ALA A 275 11.82 22.36 6.95
C ALA A 275 11.66 22.14 5.43
N PRO A 276 11.98 20.94 4.87
CA PRO A 276 11.62 20.59 3.51
C PRO A 276 10.17 20.95 3.21
N ARG A 277 9.98 21.74 2.15
CA ARG A 277 8.68 22.26 1.69
C ARG A 277 7.89 22.98 2.81
N GLY A 278 8.59 23.56 3.78
CA GLY A 278 7.99 24.30 4.90
C GLY A 278 7.39 23.43 6.01
N VAL A 279 7.60 22.11 5.99
CA VAL A 279 7.08 21.18 7.01
C VAL A 279 8.21 20.79 7.94
N THR A 280 8.04 20.98 9.26
CA THR A 280 9.07 20.71 10.28
C THR A 280 8.80 19.41 11.04
N ALA A 281 9.78 18.95 11.84
CA ALA A 281 9.60 17.80 12.72
C ALA A 281 8.44 17.96 13.72
N LEU A 282 8.15 19.19 14.17
CA LEU A 282 6.99 19.48 15.03
C LEU A 282 5.66 19.23 14.32
N HIS A 283 5.55 19.54 13.02
CA HIS A 283 4.35 19.22 12.25
C HIS A 283 4.12 17.70 12.19
N TYR A 284 5.19 16.92 11.99
CA TYR A 284 5.11 15.45 11.99
C TYR A 284 4.73 14.88 13.36
N ALA A 285 5.29 15.41 14.45
CA ALA A 285 4.89 15.02 15.81
C ALA A 285 3.41 15.33 16.07
N ALA A 286 2.94 16.50 15.63
CA ALA A 286 1.54 16.90 15.74
C ALA A 286 0.60 16.00 14.92
N TRP A 287 0.94 15.70 13.66
CA TRP A 287 0.16 14.79 12.82
C TRP A 287 0.10 13.37 13.36
N GLY A 288 1.15 12.91 14.03
CA GLY A 288 1.17 11.62 14.72
C GLY A 288 0.51 11.63 16.11
N GLY A 289 0.10 12.79 16.63
CA GLY A 289 -0.38 12.93 18.01
C GLY A 289 0.69 12.59 19.07
N ARG A 290 1.98 12.71 18.73
CA ARG A 290 3.11 12.28 19.55
C ARG A 290 3.58 13.41 20.47
N ALA A 291 2.81 13.69 21.53
CA ALA A 291 3.06 14.80 22.44
C ALA A 291 4.47 14.77 23.07
N GLU A 292 4.99 13.58 23.39
CA GLU A 292 6.33 13.45 23.98
C GLU A 292 7.45 13.75 22.96
N ASN A 293 7.30 13.29 21.72
CA ASN A 293 8.22 13.64 20.63
C ASN A 293 8.22 15.16 20.39
N ALA A 294 7.06 15.81 20.43
CA ALA A 294 6.95 17.26 20.30
C ALA A 294 7.68 18.01 21.44
N ARG A 295 7.58 17.53 22.69
CA ARG A 295 8.33 18.12 23.82
C ARG A 295 9.82 18.04 23.61
N ARG A 296 10.34 16.87 23.22
CA ARG A 296 11.77 16.66 22.96
C ARG A 296 12.30 17.60 21.87
N LEU A 297 11.51 17.84 20.82
CA LEU A 297 11.84 18.82 19.80
C LEU A 297 11.90 20.25 20.35
N VAL A 298 10.92 20.67 21.16
CA VAL A 298 10.91 22.01 21.78
C VAL A 298 12.11 22.18 22.72
N ASP A 299 12.41 21.18 23.54
CA ASP A 299 13.58 21.19 24.43
C ASP A 299 14.90 21.26 23.65
N ALA A 300 14.92 20.68 22.44
CA ALA A 300 16.03 20.78 21.49
C ALA A 300 16.05 22.07 20.66
N GLY A 301 15.11 23.01 20.88
CA GLY A 301 15.10 24.32 20.21
C GLY A 301 14.38 24.35 18.86
N ALA A 302 13.44 23.44 18.60
CA ALA A 302 12.59 23.50 17.42
C ALA A 302 11.83 24.84 17.33
N PRO A 303 11.75 25.46 16.13
CA PRO A 303 11.08 26.74 15.92
C PRO A 303 9.54 26.65 15.85
#